data_AF-A0A4S2M9X2-F1
#
_entry.id   AF-A0A4S2M9X2-F1
#
_cell.length_a   1.000
_cell.length_b   1.000
_cell.length_c   1.000
_cell.angle_alpha   90.00
_cell.angle_beta   90.00
_cell.angle_gamma   90.00
#
_symmetry.space_group_name_H-M   'P 1'
#
loop_
_entity.id
_entity.type
_entity.pdbx_description
1 polymer ?
#
loop_
_entity_poly.entity_id
_entity_poly.type
_entity_poly.pdbx_seq_one_letter_code
_entity_poly.pdbx_strand_id
1 'polypeptide(L)'
;MLIAYPIVIDCSCSVLGETWRKLVFGICFFHAIVLERKKFGPLGWNISYDFNDSDRECALLNLDMFCQDRGVPWEALTYITSEITYGGRVTEFWDQRCLRTILERFFDPKTLEPTYTYSPSGIYYPPERPKLQDYKDYVLSLPLNASPELFGMHENANLVYQVRQ
;
A
#
# COMPACT_ATOMS: atom_id res chain seq x y z
N MET A 1 -10.11 8.29 4.07
CA MET A 1 -9.25 9.35 3.47
C MET A 1 -8.50 8.79 2.23
N LEU A 2 -9.15 7.93 1.43
CA LEU A 2 -8.53 7.23 0.28
C LEU A 2 -8.70 7.98 -1.06
N ILE A 3 -9.25 9.20 -1.04
CA ILE A 3 -9.94 9.79 -2.21
C ILE A 3 -9.36 11.15 -2.66
N ALA A 4 -8.18 11.57 -2.18
CA ALA A 4 -7.73 12.95 -2.42
C ALA A 4 -6.69 13.15 -3.54
N TYR A 5 -6.13 12.09 -4.13
CA TYR A 5 -5.05 12.27 -5.12
C TYR A 5 -5.38 11.61 -6.45
N PRO A 6 -5.09 12.29 -7.58
CA PRO A 6 -5.25 11.69 -8.88
C PRO A 6 -4.31 10.48 -8.95
N ILE A 7 -4.87 9.28 -8.79
CA ILE A 7 -4.18 8.06 -9.18
C ILE A 7 -4.03 8.17 -10.69
N VAL A 8 -2.85 8.56 -11.15
CA VAL A 8 -2.51 8.57 -12.58
C VAL A 8 -2.37 7.11 -13.01
N ILE A 9 -3.50 6.43 -13.22
CA ILE A 9 -3.57 5.14 -13.92
C ILE A 9 -3.75 5.44 -15.41
N ASP A 10 -2.88 6.26 -15.99
CA ASP A 10 -2.81 6.40 -17.43
C ASP A 10 -1.47 5.84 -17.92
N CYS A 11 -1.45 4.51 -18.08
CA CYS A 11 -0.38 3.83 -18.79
C CYS A 11 -1.01 3.07 -19.94
N SER A 12 -1.10 3.75 -21.08
CA SER A 12 -1.26 3.12 -22.39
C SER A 12 0.05 2.48 -22.89
N CYS A 13 1.17 2.57 -22.15
CA CYS A 13 2.51 2.22 -22.65
C CYS A 13 3.46 1.51 -21.64
N SER A 14 2.98 0.86 -20.57
CA SER A 14 3.88 0.04 -19.73
C SER A 14 4.00 -1.37 -20.31
N VAL A 15 5.22 -1.91 -20.46
CA VAL A 15 5.49 -3.31 -20.90
C VAL A 15 4.75 -4.34 -20.03
N LEU A 16 4.47 -3.99 -18.78
CA LEU A 16 3.80 -4.84 -17.79
C LEU A 16 2.27 -4.89 -17.90
N GLY A 17 1.64 -4.06 -18.74
CA GLY A 17 0.18 -4.08 -18.96
C GLY A 17 -0.67 -4.06 -17.69
N GLU A 18 -1.43 -5.13 -17.43
CA GLU A 18 -2.30 -5.25 -16.25
C GLU A 18 -1.52 -5.38 -14.94
N THR A 19 -0.36 -6.04 -14.98
CA THR A 19 0.54 -6.17 -13.83
C THR A 19 0.94 -4.80 -13.31
N TRP A 20 1.24 -3.85 -14.20
CA TRP A 20 1.54 -2.47 -13.82
C TRP A 20 0.44 -1.85 -12.95
N ARG A 21 -0.82 -2.00 -13.37
CA ARG A 21 -1.97 -1.42 -12.65
C ARG A 21 -2.17 -2.04 -11.28
N LYS A 22 -1.96 -3.35 -11.14
CA LYS A 22 -1.96 -4.02 -9.82
C LYS A 22 -0.88 -3.45 -8.89
N LEU A 23 0.32 -3.25 -9.41
CA LEU A 23 1.45 -2.72 -8.63
C LEU A 23 1.22 -1.28 -8.20
N VAL A 24 0.75 -0.42 -9.11
CA VAL A 24 0.35 0.96 -8.78
C VAL A 24 -0.74 0.97 -7.70
N PHE A 25 -1.76 0.12 -7.83
CA PHE A 25 -2.79 -0.01 -6.82
C PHE A 25 -2.21 -0.46 -5.47
N GLY A 26 -1.34 -1.46 -5.47
CA GLY A 26 -0.66 -1.97 -4.28
C GLY A 26 0.15 -0.90 -3.55
N ILE A 27 0.94 -0.10 -4.27
CA ILE A 27 1.72 1.01 -3.69
C ILE A 27 0.79 2.08 -3.08
N CYS A 28 -0.27 2.46 -3.79
CA CYS A 28 -1.25 3.43 -3.29
C CYS A 28 -1.97 2.91 -2.04
N PHE A 29 -2.34 1.62 -2.03
CA PHE A 29 -3.02 1.00 -0.90
C PHE A 29 -2.08 0.84 0.31
N PHE A 30 -0.84 0.42 0.09
CA PHE A 30 0.23 0.43 1.09
C PHE A 30 0.40 1.79 1.74
N HIS A 31 0.51 2.85 0.93
CA HIS A 31 0.63 4.22 1.42
C HIS A 31 -0.53 4.61 2.35
N ALA A 32 -1.76 4.28 1.94
CA ALA A 32 -2.93 4.55 2.77
C ALA A 32 -2.93 3.78 4.10
N ILE A 33 -2.49 2.52 4.10
CA ILE A 33 -2.36 1.71 5.31
C ILE A 33 -1.34 2.30 6.27
N VAL A 34 -0.19 2.72 5.76
CA VAL A 34 0.87 3.33 6.57
C VAL A 34 0.39 4.64 7.23
N LEU A 35 -0.34 5.48 6.49
CA LEU A 35 -0.96 6.71 7.01
C LEU A 35 -2.02 6.42 8.07
N GLU A 36 -2.95 5.52 7.79
CA GLU A 36 -4.06 5.19 8.69
C GLU A 36 -3.56 4.51 9.97
N ARG A 37 -2.49 3.72 9.91
CA ARG A 37 -1.85 3.09 11.09
C ARG A 37 -1.40 4.11 12.14
N LYS A 38 -1.04 5.35 11.75
CA LYS A 38 -0.70 6.43 12.68
C LYS A 38 -1.80 6.71 13.71
N LYS A 39 -3.06 6.46 13.35
CA LYS A 39 -4.22 6.68 14.23
C LYS A 39 -4.28 5.72 15.43
N PHE A 40 -3.57 4.59 15.37
CA PHE A 40 -3.49 3.62 16.47
C PHE A 40 -2.39 3.96 17.49
N GLY A 41 -1.71 5.11 17.33
CA GLY A 41 -0.63 5.54 18.22
C GLY A 41 0.50 4.50 18.27
N PRO A 42 1.03 4.17 19.47
CA PRO A 42 2.10 3.20 19.64
C PRO A 42 1.79 1.78 19.12
N LEU A 43 0.52 1.40 18.96
CA LEU A 43 0.15 0.12 18.33
C LEU A 43 0.35 0.13 16.82
N GLY A 44 0.27 1.31 16.21
CA GLY A 44 0.52 1.51 14.79
C GLY A 44 2.00 1.64 14.47
N TRP A 45 2.68 2.53 15.20
CA TRP A 45 4.10 2.85 15.05
C TRP A 45 4.67 3.23 16.41
N ASN A 46 5.86 2.73 16.78
CA ASN A 46 6.52 3.12 18.03
C ASN A 46 6.84 4.62 18.01
N ILE A 47 7.26 5.16 16.85
CA ILE A 47 7.52 6.57 16.62
C ILE A 47 6.57 7.13 15.56
N SER A 48 6.06 8.34 15.78
CA SER A 48 5.21 9.01 14.80
C SER A 48 6.04 9.54 13.62
N TYR A 49 6.07 8.78 12.53
CA TYR A 49 6.67 9.21 11.27
C TYR A 49 5.71 10.07 10.43
N ASP A 50 6.28 10.93 9.60
CA ASP A 50 5.55 11.82 8.70
C ASP A 50 5.63 11.34 7.25
N PHE A 51 4.96 10.21 6.98
CA PHE A 51 4.75 9.72 5.63
C PHE A 51 3.85 10.68 4.86
N ASN A 52 4.16 10.97 3.60
CA ASN A 52 3.45 11.95 2.80
C ASN A 52 3.39 11.56 1.31
N ASP A 53 2.68 12.37 0.51
CA ASP A 53 2.45 12.07 -0.90
C ASP A 53 3.72 12.00 -1.74
N SER A 54 4.78 12.73 -1.37
CA SER A 54 6.08 12.67 -2.07
C SER A 54 6.70 11.28 -1.97
N ASP A 55 6.43 10.52 -0.90
CA ASP A 55 6.89 9.12 -0.79
C ASP A 55 6.19 8.20 -1.77
N ARG A 56 4.87 8.37 -1.91
CA ARG A 56 4.08 7.62 -2.88
C ARG A 56 4.53 7.95 -4.29
N GLU A 57 4.70 9.23 -4.61
CA GLU A 57 5.18 9.69 -5.92
C GLU A 57 6.57 9.13 -6.24
N CYS A 58 7.50 9.18 -5.29
CA CYS A 58 8.83 8.60 -5.44
C CYS A 58 8.77 7.07 -5.68
N ALA A 59 7.93 6.35 -4.93
CA ALA A 59 7.76 4.91 -5.11
C ALA A 59 7.17 4.56 -6.49
N LEU A 60 6.21 5.33 -6.99
CA LEU A 60 5.62 5.16 -8.32
C LEU A 60 6.61 5.49 -9.45
N LEU A 61 7.42 6.54 -9.28
CA LEU A 61 8.49 6.89 -10.22
C LEU A 61 9.56 5.79 -10.29
N ASN A 62 9.96 5.25 -9.14
CA ASN A 62 10.86 4.09 -9.09
C ASN A 62 10.24 2.87 -9.78
N LEU A 63 8.96 2.59 -9.54
CA LEU A 63 8.26 1.51 -10.22
C LEU A 63 8.36 1.67 -11.75
N ASP A 64 8.12 2.88 -12.27
CA ASP A 64 8.14 3.16 -13.71
C ASP A 64 9.53 2.97 -14.29
N MET A 65 10.53 3.62 -13.67
CA MET A 65 11.92 3.57 -14.10
C MET A 65 12.49 2.15 -14.10
N PHE A 66 12.19 1.34 -13.07
CA PHE A 66 12.75 -0.01 -12.95
C PHE A 66 12.04 -1.04 -13.84
N CYS A 67 10.83 -0.76 -14.33
CA CYS A 67 10.02 -1.71 -15.10
C CYS A 67 10.02 -1.44 -16.62
N GLN A 68 10.89 -0.58 -17.14
CA GLN A 68 10.88 -0.17 -18.55
C GLN A 68 11.22 -1.31 -19.52
N ASP A 69 12.24 -2.12 -19.21
CA ASP A 69 12.83 -3.07 -20.18
C ASP A 69 12.72 -4.55 -19.78
N ARG A 70 12.33 -4.83 -18.53
CA ARG A 70 12.42 -6.17 -17.93
C ARG A 70 11.20 -6.39 -17.01
N GLY A 71 10.92 -7.65 -16.68
CA GLY A 71 9.93 -7.99 -15.65
C GLY A 71 10.23 -7.30 -14.31
N VAL A 72 9.31 -7.37 -13.36
CA VAL A 72 9.39 -6.62 -12.08
C VAL A 72 10.65 -7.01 -11.28
N PRO A 73 11.60 -6.08 -11.02
CA PRO A 73 12.78 -6.35 -10.20
C PRO A 73 12.42 -6.26 -8.71
N TRP A 74 11.75 -7.30 -8.20
CA TRP A 74 11.15 -7.33 -6.87
C TRP A 74 12.09 -6.96 -5.73
N GLU A 75 13.31 -7.51 -5.70
CA GLU A 75 14.28 -7.23 -4.64
C GLU A 75 14.67 -5.74 -4.62
N ALA A 76 14.99 -5.17 -5.77
CA ALA A 76 15.37 -3.76 -5.89
C ALA A 76 14.23 -2.82 -5.52
N LEU A 77 13.00 -3.08 -6.02
CA LEU A 77 11.84 -2.24 -5.73
C LEU A 77 11.39 -2.35 -4.28
N THR A 78 11.45 -3.54 -3.68
CA THR A 78 11.15 -3.74 -2.27
C THR A 78 12.17 -3.01 -1.41
N TYR A 79 13.47 -3.16 -1.70
CA TYR A 79 14.53 -2.46 -0.98
C TYR A 79 14.39 -0.95 -1.08
N ILE A 80 14.25 -0.40 -2.29
CA ILE A 80 14.12 1.05 -2.48
C ILE A 80 12.87 1.57 -1.76
N THR A 81 11.73 0.89 -1.90
CA THR A 81 10.48 1.38 -1.29
C THR A 81 10.53 1.28 0.23
N SER A 82 10.96 0.15 0.79
CA SER A 82 10.94 -0.10 2.23
C SER A 82 12.10 0.54 2.99
N GLU A 83 13.32 0.54 2.45
CA GLU A 83 14.53 1.01 3.16
C GLU A 83 14.88 2.47 2.82
N ILE A 84 14.61 2.93 1.60
CA ILE A 84 15.04 4.26 1.13
C ILE A 84 13.86 5.24 1.14
N THR A 85 12.81 4.98 0.36
CA THR A 85 11.70 5.92 0.16
C THR A 85 10.88 6.11 1.43
N TYR A 86 10.34 5.02 2.00
CA TYR A 86 9.59 5.10 3.26
C TYR A 86 10.50 4.91 4.47
N GLY A 87 11.47 3.98 4.39
CA GLY A 87 12.37 3.64 5.50
C GLY A 87 13.41 4.70 5.82
N GLY A 88 13.74 5.61 4.90
CA GLY A 88 14.77 6.63 5.13
C GLY A 88 14.48 7.58 6.32
N ARG A 89 13.23 7.61 6.79
CA ARG A 89 12.81 8.34 8.02
C ARG A 89 12.55 7.45 9.23
N VAL A 90 12.49 6.13 9.04
CA VAL A 90 12.20 5.17 10.09
C VAL A 90 13.47 4.87 10.86
N THR A 91 13.50 5.29 12.12
CA THR A 91 14.71 5.23 12.96
C THR A 91 14.75 4.00 13.87
N GLU A 92 13.61 3.33 14.07
CA GLU A 92 13.49 2.20 14.97
C GLU A 92 13.45 0.88 14.18
N PHE A 93 14.20 -0.12 14.64
CA PHE A 93 14.41 -1.37 13.91
C PHE A 93 13.12 -2.20 13.76
N TRP A 94 12.29 -2.26 14.80
CA TRP A 94 11.03 -2.99 14.74
C TRP A 94 9.98 -2.27 13.89
N ASP A 95 9.96 -0.93 13.90
CA ASP A 95 9.14 -0.15 12.98
C ASP A 95 9.59 -0.37 11.52
N GLN A 96 10.90 -0.43 11.26
CA GLN A 96 11.43 -0.70 9.91
C GLN A 96 11.03 -2.09 9.43
N ARG A 97 11.19 -3.10 10.29
CA ARG A 97 10.71 -4.46 10.01
C ARG A 97 9.20 -4.48 9.76
N CYS A 98 8.41 -3.75 10.55
CA CYS A 98 6.96 -3.67 10.39
C CYS A 98 6.59 -3.04 9.05
N LEU A 99 7.20 -1.91 8.68
CA LEU A 99 7.01 -1.23 7.41
C LEU A 99 7.26 -2.17 6.23
N ARG A 100 8.38 -2.91 6.25
CA ARG A 100 8.70 -3.88 5.21
C ARG A 100 7.66 -5.00 5.12
N THR A 101 7.25 -5.57 6.24
CA THR A 101 6.20 -6.62 6.26
C THR A 101 4.85 -6.11 5.73
N ILE A 102 4.50 -4.85 6.03
CA ILE A 102 3.29 -4.23 5.48
C ILE A 102 3.45 -4.07 3.95
N LEU A 103 4.60 -3.61 3.46
CA LEU A 103 4.85 -3.46 2.02
C LEU A 103 4.65 -4.79 1.28
N GLU A 104 5.25 -5.88 1.77
CA GLU A 104 5.17 -7.21 1.16
C GLU A 104 3.72 -7.75 1.06
N ARG A 105 2.80 -7.24 1.89
CA ARG A 105 1.37 -7.59 1.79
C ARG A 105 0.68 -6.96 0.59
N PHE A 106 1.17 -5.83 0.10
CA PHE A 106 0.55 -5.08 -1.01
C PHE A 106 1.40 -5.11 -2.29
N PHE A 107 2.69 -5.38 -2.15
CA PHE A 107 3.70 -5.34 -3.19
C PHE A 107 4.67 -6.52 -3.05
N ASP A 108 4.33 -7.65 -3.66
CA ASP A 108 5.09 -8.91 -3.66
C ASP A 108 4.64 -9.74 -4.87
N PRO A 109 5.46 -10.66 -5.42
CA PRO A 109 5.02 -11.53 -6.53
C PRO A 109 3.65 -12.18 -6.32
N LYS A 110 3.34 -12.59 -5.08
CA LYS A 110 2.07 -13.25 -4.76
C LYS A 110 0.86 -12.34 -4.96
N THR A 111 1.02 -11.02 -4.87
CA THR A 111 -0.09 -10.08 -5.07
C THR A 111 -0.58 -10.03 -6.51
N LEU A 112 0.18 -10.62 -7.45
CA LEU A 112 -0.24 -10.79 -8.84
C LEU A 112 -1.12 -12.02 -9.06
N GLU A 113 -1.19 -12.96 -8.10
CA GLU A 113 -2.01 -14.16 -8.23
C GLU A 113 -3.52 -13.80 -8.28
N PRO A 114 -4.33 -14.45 -9.14
CA PRO A 114 -5.74 -14.09 -9.32
C PRO A 114 -6.61 -14.21 -8.06
N THR A 115 -6.20 -15.06 -7.11
CA THR A 115 -6.94 -15.32 -5.86
C THR A 115 -6.38 -14.56 -4.66
N TYR A 116 -5.35 -13.74 -4.87
CA TYR A 116 -4.71 -13.01 -3.79
C TYR A 116 -5.62 -11.91 -3.24
N THR A 117 -5.77 -11.90 -1.92
CA THR A 117 -6.51 -10.87 -1.20
C THR A 117 -5.58 -10.23 -0.17
N TYR A 118 -5.69 -8.92 -0.04
CA TYR A 118 -4.96 -8.15 0.95
C TYR A 118 -5.38 -8.45 2.38
N SER A 119 -6.51 -9.08 2.67
CA SER A 119 -6.90 -9.45 4.04
C SER A 119 -7.75 -10.71 4.10
N PRO A 120 -7.90 -11.34 5.28
CA PRO A 120 -8.70 -12.54 5.47
C PRO A 120 -10.17 -12.41 5.04
N SER A 121 -10.80 -11.25 5.21
CA SER A 121 -12.17 -11.01 4.70
C SER A 121 -12.33 -11.13 3.20
N GLY A 122 -11.26 -11.03 2.42
CA GLY A 122 -11.29 -11.15 0.96
C GLY A 122 -11.91 -9.96 0.22
N ILE A 123 -12.46 -8.97 0.93
CA ILE A 123 -13.05 -7.77 0.31
C ILE A 123 -11.99 -6.77 -0.17
N TYR A 124 -10.77 -6.88 0.33
CA TYR A 124 -9.64 -6.07 -0.08
C TYR A 124 -8.72 -6.90 -0.97
N TYR A 125 -8.59 -6.52 -2.23
CA TYR A 125 -7.77 -7.18 -3.25
C TYR A 125 -7.26 -6.15 -4.29
N PRO A 126 -6.22 -6.47 -5.09
CA PRO A 126 -5.81 -5.67 -6.24
C PRO A 126 -6.79 -5.87 -7.41
N PRO A 127 -7.63 -4.88 -7.76
CA PRO A 127 -8.58 -5.06 -8.85
C PRO A 127 -7.87 -5.04 -10.21
N GLU A 128 -8.29 -5.96 -11.09
CA GLU A 128 -7.88 -6.01 -12.50
C GLU A 128 -8.95 -5.35 -13.36
N ARG A 129 -8.81 -4.04 -13.60
CA ARG A 129 -9.80 -3.28 -14.35
C ARG A 129 -9.15 -2.39 -15.41
N PRO A 130 -9.81 -2.20 -16.57
CA PRO A 130 -9.24 -1.39 -17.64
C PRO A 130 -9.36 0.12 -17.40
N LYS A 131 -10.38 0.57 -16.66
CA LYS A 131 -10.68 1.99 -16.51
C LYS A 131 -10.39 2.46 -15.09
N LEU A 132 -9.81 3.66 -14.97
CA LEU A 132 -9.62 4.35 -13.69
C LEU A 132 -10.93 4.45 -12.88
N GLN A 133 -12.07 4.62 -13.55
CA GLN A 133 -13.37 4.69 -12.87
C GLN A 133 -13.68 3.42 -12.09
N ASP A 134 -13.35 2.24 -12.62
CA ASP A 134 -13.62 0.97 -11.96
C ASP A 134 -12.81 0.83 -10.65
N TYR A 135 -11.58 1.38 -10.61
CA TYR A 135 -10.77 1.44 -9.39
C TYR A 135 -11.40 2.38 -8.35
N LYS A 136 -11.91 3.54 -8.79
CA LYS A 136 -12.60 4.49 -7.91
C LYS A 136 -13.86 3.87 -7.33
N ASP A 137 -14.67 3.24 -8.17
CA ASP A 137 -15.93 2.60 -7.76
C ASP A 137 -15.65 1.46 -6.77
N TYR A 138 -14.61 0.66 -7.00
CA TYR A 138 -14.17 -0.34 -6.03
C TYR A 138 -13.78 0.28 -4.68
N VAL A 139 -12.94 1.32 -4.66
CA VAL A 139 -12.54 2.00 -3.41
C VAL A 139 -13.76 2.60 -2.69
N LEU A 140 -14.72 3.15 -3.43
CA LEU A 140 -15.97 3.70 -2.88
C LEU A 140 -16.92 2.61 -2.34
N SER A 141 -16.78 1.38 -2.82
CA SER A 141 -17.57 0.24 -2.32
C SER A 141 -17.03 -0.34 -1.00
N LEU A 142 -15.80 0.00 -0.61
CA LEU A 142 -15.19 -0.52 0.61
C LEU A 142 -15.84 0.08 1.88
N PRO A 143 -15.84 -0.65 3.01
CA PRO A 143 -16.37 -0.15 4.27
C PRO A 143 -15.72 1.17 4.71
N LEU A 144 -16.54 2.13 5.14
CA LEU A 144 -16.06 3.42 5.64
C LEU A 144 -15.11 3.25 6.83
N ASN A 145 -15.45 2.30 7.71
CA ASN A 145 -14.63 1.91 8.86
C ASN A 145 -13.94 0.58 8.52
N ALA A 146 -12.65 0.66 8.23
CA ALA A 146 -11.85 -0.52 7.95
C ALA A 146 -11.63 -1.36 9.22
N SER A 147 -11.72 -2.69 9.07
CA SER A 147 -11.45 -3.63 10.16
C SER A 147 -9.94 -3.66 10.51
N PRO A 148 -9.56 -3.91 11.79
CA PRO A 148 -8.17 -4.10 12.21
C PRO A 148 -7.38 -5.10 11.38
N GLU A 149 -8.05 -6.13 10.84
CA GLU A 149 -7.40 -7.15 9.99
C GLU A 149 -6.69 -6.53 8.78
N LEU A 150 -7.23 -5.43 8.22
CA LEU A 150 -6.69 -4.75 7.06
C LEU A 150 -5.32 -4.16 7.38
N PHE A 151 -5.20 -3.61 8.59
CA PHE A 151 -3.96 -3.06 9.11
C PHE A 151 -3.02 -4.13 9.66
N GLY A 152 -3.44 -5.41 9.68
CA GLY A 152 -2.66 -6.50 10.27
C GLY A 152 -2.68 -6.48 11.80
N MET A 153 -3.76 -5.97 12.39
CA MET A 153 -3.93 -5.84 13.83
C MET A 153 -5.04 -6.75 14.35
N HIS A 154 -4.95 -7.12 15.62
CA HIS A 154 -6.01 -7.84 16.32
C HIS A 154 -7.22 -6.94 16.57
N GLU A 155 -8.43 -7.51 16.69
CA GLU A 155 -9.67 -6.76 16.92
C GLU A 155 -9.61 -5.82 18.13
N ASN A 156 -8.86 -6.20 19.17
CA ASN A 156 -8.61 -5.40 20.36
C ASN A 156 -7.97 -4.02 20.06
N ALA A 157 -7.31 -3.85 18.91
CA ALA A 157 -6.78 -2.56 18.49
C ALA A 157 -7.89 -1.51 18.29
N ASN A 158 -9.12 -1.93 17.96
CA ASN A 158 -10.27 -1.03 17.85
C ASN A 158 -10.66 -0.41 19.20
N LEU A 159 -10.47 -1.13 20.32
CA LEU A 159 -10.79 -0.60 21.65
C LEU A 159 -9.92 0.64 21.95
N VAL A 160 -8.64 0.58 21.61
CA VAL A 160 -7.71 1.70 21.81
C VAL A 160 -8.02 2.87 20.87
N TYR A 161 -8.47 2.58 19.64
CA TYR A 161 -8.88 3.60 18.69
C TYR A 161 -10.17 4.31 19.11
N GLN A 162 -11.19 3.56 19.56
CA GLN A 162 -12.50 4.10 19.97
C GLN A 162 -12.44 4.86 21.29
N VAL A 163 -11.56 4.48 22.22
CA VAL A 163 -11.39 5.20 23.50
C VAL A 163 -10.70 6.57 23.32
N ARG A 164 -10.09 6.83 22.15
CA ARG A 164 -9.37 8.07 21.84
C ARG A 164 -10.10 9.01 20.87
N GLN A 165 -11.31 8.67 20.43
CA GLN A 165 -12.23 9.58 19.74
C GLN A 165 -13.25 10.18 20.71
#